data_AF-A0A2V8ZWI6-F1
#
_entry.id   AF-A0A2V8ZWI6-F1
#
_cell.length_a   1.000
_cell.length_b   1.000
_cell.length_c   1.000
_cell.angle_alpha   90.00
_cell.angle_beta   90.00
_cell.angle_gamma   90.00
#
_symmetry.space_group_name_H-M   'P 1'
#
loop_
_entity.id
_entity.type
_entity.pdbx_description
1 polymer ?
#
loop_
_entity_poly.entity_id
_entity_poly.type
_entity_poly.pdbx_seq_one_letter_code
_entity_poly.pdbx_strand_id
1 'polypeptide(L)'
;MMKKAVILVLAIMVSVTCSPARTQAPRPARKHKNPPPTPNTVDPQLVDKLAAAKKPAVGQPLVIEGSTVCGPRGNAADTKMQELNNNKNRTDEPADGDLIPISWDDLNNLPADRVNDIQGAPVSVVGYLSIRVKQQTGAPGETTNCNLLNPDEVDWHMYLTKGPRQPINTAIIVETTPRVRPNHKWTTQMVAAYVNQMKQLRISGWLMYDFQHLDVVGRDRGTVWEVHPITKIEVQDQAGNWANLEQ
;
A
#
# COMPACT_ATOMS: atom_id res chain seq x y z
N MET A 1 -37.19 -79.58 6.65
CA MET A 1 -36.85 -78.27 6.05
C MET A 1 -35.45 -77.86 6.51
N MET A 2 -34.75 -77.15 5.63
CA MET A 2 -33.41 -76.55 5.78
C MET A 2 -32.18 -77.43 5.50
N LYS A 3 -31.50 -77.01 4.43
CA LYS A 3 -30.39 -77.61 3.69
C LYS A 3 -29.06 -77.28 4.37
N LYS A 4 -28.16 -78.26 4.46
CA LYS A 4 -26.72 -78.01 4.64
C LYS A 4 -26.14 -77.60 3.28
N ALA A 5 -25.68 -76.36 3.16
CA ALA A 5 -24.95 -75.90 1.98
C ALA A 5 -23.44 -75.98 2.28
N VAL A 6 -22.75 -76.69 1.37
CA VAL A 6 -21.31 -76.87 1.30
C VAL A 6 -20.68 -75.55 0.84
N ILE A 7 -19.69 -75.03 1.58
CA ILE A 7 -18.88 -73.89 1.15
C ILE A 7 -17.71 -74.43 0.32
N LEU A 8 -17.69 -74.06 -0.96
CA LEU A 8 -16.62 -74.31 -1.92
C LEU A 8 -15.57 -73.20 -1.76
N VAL A 9 -14.35 -73.53 -1.34
CA VAL A 9 -13.23 -72.57 -1.30
C VAL A 9 -12.56 -72.55 -2.66
N LEU A 10 -12.73 -71.45 -3.39
CA LEU A 10 -12.04 -71.19 -4.65
C LEU A 10 -10.72 -70.46 -4.33
N ALA A 11 -9.58 -71.15 -4.46
CA ALA A 11 -8.27 -70.54 -4.33
C ALA A 11 -7.92 -69.79 -5.64
N ILE A 12 -7.94 -68.46 -5.60
CA ILE A 12 -7.39 -67.62 -6.68
C ILE A 12 -5.90 -67.45 -6.41
N MET A 13 -5.06 -68.13 -7.19
CA MET A 13 -3.63 -67.80 -7.27
C MET A 13 -3.47 -66.52 -8.10
N VAL A 14 -3.05 -65.43 -7.45
CA VAL A 14 -2.56 -64.23 -8.14
C VAL A 14 -1.04 -64.35 -8.26
N SER A 15 -0.57 -64.61 -9.46
CA SER A 15 0.86 -64.61 -9.81
C SER A 15 1.35 -63.17 -9.85
N VAL A 16 2.07 -62.72 -8.82
CA VAL A 16 2.76 -61.43 -8.84
C VAL A 16 4.10 -61.62 -9.54
N THR A 17 4.21 -61.19 -10.80
CA THR A 17 5.51 -61.04 -11.47
C THR A 17 6.19 -59.78 -10.95
N CYS A 18 7.25 -59.97 -10.14
CA CYS A 18 8.09 -58.87 -9.66
C CYS A 18 9.08 -58.48 -10.77
N SER A 19 8.85 -57.36 -11.43
CA SER A 19 9.87 -56.75 -12.31
C SER A 19 10.92 -56.05 -11.45
N PRO A 20 12.23 -56.26 -11.69
CA PRO A 20 13.26 -55.55 -10.95
C PRO A 20 13.21 -54.06 -11.30
N ALA A 21 12.97 -53.22 -10.29
CA ALA A 21 13.03 -51.77 -10.42
C ALA A 21 14.46 -51.36 -10.79
N ARG A 22 14.62 -50.74 -11.96
CA ARG A 22 15.88 -50.12 -12.37
C ARG A 22 16.11 -48.89 -11.51
N THR A 23 17.06 -48.96 -10.58
CA THR A 23 17.52 -47.84 -9.76
C THR A 23 18.10 -46.78 -10.68
N GLN A 24 17.36 -45.70 -10.93
CA GLN A 24 17.94 -44.49 -11.50
C GLN A 24 18.65 -43.73 -10.39
N ALA A 25 19.94 -43.49 -10.56
CA ALA A 25 20.70 -42.61 -9.69
C ALA A 25 20.07 -41.20 -9.70
N PRO A 26 19.98 -40.52 -8.55
CA PRO A 26 19.43 -39.18 -8.49
C PRO A 26 20.28 -38.23 -9.35
N ARG A 27 19.64 -37.54 -10.30
CA ARG A 27 20.30 -36.44 -11.03
C ARG A 27 20.71 -35.36 -10.03
N PRO A 28 21.93 -34.81 -10.13
CA PRO A 28 22.33 -33.70 -9.28
C PRO A 28 21.35 -32.54 -9.47
N ALA A 29 20.81 -32.04 -8.36
CA ALA A 29 19.95 -30.87 -8.36
C ALA A 29 20.68 -29.73 -9.08
N ARG A 30 20.07 -29.23 -10.17
CA ARG A 30 20.55 -28.02 -10.83
C ARG A 30 20.44 -26.92 -9.79
N LYS A 31 21.57 -26.43 -9.28
CA LYS A 31 21.59 -25.23 -8.44
C LYS A 31 20.94 -24.13 -9.27
N HIS A 32 19.69 -23.80 -8.98
CA HIS A 32 19.11 -22.54 -9.41
C HIS A 32 19.97 -21.48 -8.74
N LYS A 33 20.94 -20.95 -9.50
CA LYS A 33 21.51 -19.66 -9.15
C LYS A 33 20.32 -18.71 -9.17
N ASN A 34 19.99 -18.14 -8.02
CA ASN A 34 19.09 -16.99 -7.99
C ASN A 34 19.61 -16.02 -9.06
N PRO A 35 18.72 -15.45 -9.90
CA PRO A 35 19.10 -14.36 -10.77
C PRO A 35 19.85 -13.32 -9.91
N PRO A 36 20.91 -12.69 -10.43
CA PRO A 36 21.48 -11.53 -9.77
C PRO A 36 20.33 -10.56 -9.44
N PRO A 37 20.36 -9.84 -8.30
CA PRO A 37 19.37 -8.81 -8.03
C PRO A 37 19.33 -7.90 -9.25
N THR A 38 18.18 -7.80 -9.90
CA THR A 38 17.98 -6.84 -10.97
C THR A 38 18.30 -5.47 -10.36
N PRO A 39 19.11 -4.62 -11.02
CA PRO A 39 19.22 -3.24 -10.58
C PRO A 39 17.80 -2.68 -10.43
N ASN A 40 17.46 -2.16 -9.25
CA ASN A 40 16.16 -1.56 -8.95
C ASN A 40 16.00 -0.25 -9.77
N THR A 41 15.88 -0.37 -11.08
CA THR A 41 15.55 0.76 -11.94
C THR A 41 14.06 0.68 -12.20
N VAL A 42 13.31 1.64 -11.66
CA VAL A 42 11.91 1.86 -12.00
C VAL A 42 11.79 1.96 -13.53
N ASP A 43 10.73 1.37 -14.08
CA ASP A 43 10.44 1.43 -15.52
C ASP A 43 10.43 2.91 -16.00
N PRO A 44 11.30 3.31 -16.94
CA PRO A 44 11.30 4.67 -17.48
C PRO A 44 9.94 5.09 -18.05
N GLN A 45 9.17 4.16 -18.63
CA GLN A 45 7.84 4.46 -19.16
C GLN A 45 6.85 4.84 -18.05
N LEU A 46 7.04 4.33 -16.83
CA LEU A 46 6.23 4.73 -15.69
C LEU A 46 6.56 6.17 -15.28
N VAL A 47 7.83 6.55 -15.23
CA VAL A 47 8.24 7.93 -14.90
C VAL A 47 7.64 8.93 -15.90
N ASP A 48 7.67 8.61 -17.20
CA ASP A 48 7.08 9.46 -18.24
C ASP A 48 5.55 9.58 -18.09
N LYS A 49 4.85 8.49 -17.75
CA LYS A 49 3.40 8.50 -17.47
C LYS A 49 3.08 9.38 -16.27
N LEU A 50 3.81 9.23 -15.17
CA LEU A 50 3.62 10.05 -13.97
C LEU A 50 3.84 11.53 -14.29
N ALA A 51 4.91 11.85 -15.03
CA ALA A 51 5.22 13.21 -15.42
C ALA A 51 4.14 13.83 -16.31
N ALA A 52 3.57 13.06 -17.24
CA ALA A 52 2.49 13.51 -18.11
C ALA A 52 1.17 13.73 -17.36
N ALA A 53 0.90 12.97 -16.31
CA ALA A 53 -0.36 13.03 -15.56
C ALA A 53 -0.33 13.96 -14.34
N LYS A 54 0.84 14.49 -13.96
CA LYS A 54 0.98 15.31 -12.76
C LYS A 54 0.07 16.55 -12.81
N LYS A 55 -0.53 16.88 -11.67
CA LYS A 55 -1.33 18.09 -11.49
C LYS A 55 -0.80 18.93 -10.33
N PRO A 56 -0.64 20.25 -10.51
CA PRO A 56 -0.21 21.12 -9.42
C PRO A 56 -1.22 21.04 -8.26
N ALA A 57 -0.71 20.92 -7.04
CA ALA A 57 -1.57 20.90 -5.87
C ALA A 57 -2.09 22.31 -5.53
N VAL A 58 -3.36 22.38 -5.12
CA VAL A 58 -3.96 23.59 -4.55
C VAL A 58 -4.50 23.23 -3.18
N GLY A 59 -3.73 23.54 -2.14
CA GLY A 59 -4.12 23.30 -0.75
C GLY A 59 -5.39 24.06 -0.39
N GLN A 60 -6.23 23.46 0.46
CA GLN A 60 -7.43 24.10 0.99
C GLN A 60 -7.30 24.33 2.50
N PRO A 61 -7.96 25.36 3.05
CA PRO A 61 -8.02 25.53 4.50
C PRO A 61 -8.74 24.34 5.15
N LEU A 62 -8.33 23.98 6.36
CA LEU A 62 -9.12 23.10 7.22
C LEU A 62 -10.22 23.95 7.85
N VAL A 63 -11.48 23.56 7.60
CA VAL A 63 -12.67 24.22 8.12
C VAL A 63 -13.41 23.24 9.03
N ILE A 64 -13.61 23.63 10.29
CA ILE A 64 -14.35 22.87 11.30
C ILE A 64 -15.50 23.75 11.78
N GLU A 65 -16.72 23.22 11.73
CA GLU A 65 -17.95 23.95 12.12
C GLU A 65 -18.08 25.33 11.45
N GLY A 66 -17.66 25.43 10.19
CA GLY A 66 -17.71 26.68 9.40
C GLY A 66 -16.60 27.68 9.71
N SER A 67 -15.68 27.37 10.62
CA SER A 67 -14.53 28.21 10.96
C SER A 67 -13.23 27.65 10.38
N THR A 68 -12.43 28.50 9.74
CA THR A 68 -11.07 28.13 9.31
C THR A 68 -10.16 27.97 10.53
N VAL A 69 -9.74 26.74 10.82
CA VAL A 69 -8.84 26.42 11.94
C VAL A 69 -7.37 26.31 11.52
N CYS A 70 -7.12 26.01 10.24
CA CYS A 70 -5.77 25.96 9.69
C CYS A 70 -5.77 26.36 8.21
N GLY A 71 -4.80 27.17 7.78
CA GLY A 71 -4.69 27.59 6.39
C GLY A 71 -4.29 26.46 5.42
N PRO A 72 -4.33 26.72 4.10
CA PRO A 72 -3.96 25.73 3.07
C PRO A 72 -2.49 25.32 3.11
N ARG A 73 -1.61 26.19 3.65
CA ARG A 73 -0.15 25.97 3.76
C ARG A 73 0.30 25.62 5.17
N GLY A 74 -0.64 25.31 6.07
CA GLY A 74 -0.32 25.08 7.46
C GLY A 74 0.25 26.32 8.14
N ASN A 75 1.11 26.12 9.14
CA ASN A 75 1.79 27.19 9.88
C ASN A 75 3.33 27.17 9.72
N ALA A 76 3.85 26.49 8.71
CA ALA A 76 5.28 26.45 8.46
C ALA A 76 5.83 27.85 8.14
N ALA A 77 7.01 28.18 8.68
CA ALA A 77 7.69 29.44 8.40
C ALA A 77 8.46 29.44 7.07
N ASP A 78 9.06 28.31 6.72
CA ASP A 78 9.87 28.15 5.51
C ASP A 78 9.00 27.91 4.26
N THR A 79 9.35 28.57 3.14
CA THR A 79 8.58 28.49 1.88
C THR A 79 8.53 27.07 1.31
N LYS A 80 9.62 26.30 1.40
CA LYS A 80 9.65 24.93 0.89
C LYS A 80 8.72 24.04 1.71
N MET A 81 8.69 24.25 3.03
CA MET A 81 7.74 23.60 3.93
C MET A 81 6.29 24.00 3.68
N GLN A 82 6.03 25.27 3.38
CA GLN A 82 4.69 25.74 2.99
C GLN A 82 4.20 25.09 1.70
N GLU A 83 5.08 24.87 0.72
CA GLU A 83 4.73 24.16 -0.51
C GLU A 83 4.49 22.67 -0.27
N LEU A 84 5.25 22.02 0.64
CA LEU A 84 4.94 20.65 1.06
C LEU A 84 3.55 20.57 1.71
N ASN A 85 3.25 21.49 2.62
CA ASN A 85 1.93 21.57 3.26
C ASN A 85 0.81 21.83 2.22
N ASN A 86 1.07 22.67 1.21
CA ASN A 86 0.13 22.88 0.10
C ASN A 86 -0.18 21.59 -0.66
N ASN A 87 0.82 20.70 -0.85
CA ASN A 87 0.62 19.39 -1.46
C ASN A 87 -0.19 18.46 -0.55
N LYS A 88 0.18 18.36 0.74
CA LYS A 88 -0.53 17.55 1.75
C LYS A 88 -2.01 17.95 1.88
N ASN A 89 -2.30 19.25 1.80
CA ASN A 89 -3.62 19.82 2.08
C ASN A 89 -4.53 20.01 0.86
N ARG A 90 -4.16 19.47 -0.32
CA ARG A 90 -5.06 19.48 -1.48
C ARG A 90 -6.31 18.63 -1.21
N THR A 91 -7.42 18.94 -1.86
CA THR A 91 -8.69 18.20 -1.69
C THR A 91 -9.31 17.79 -3.02
N ASP A 92 -8.67 18.12 -4.14
CA ASP A 92 -9.13 17.65 -5.43
C ASP A 92 -8.92 16.14 -5.52
N GLU A 93 -9.90 15.44 -6.09
CA GLU A 93 -9.88 13.99 -6.22
C GLU A 93 -9.61 13.61 -7.68
N PRO A 94 -8.64 12.72 -7.95
CA PRO A 94 -8.42 12.23 -9.30
C PRO A 94 -9.60 11.37 -9.75
N ALA A 95 -10.00 11.52 -11.01
CA ALA A 95 -10.98 10.62 -11.61
C ALA A 95 -10.41 9.19 -11.68
N ASP A 96 -11.27 8.16 -11.54
CA ASP A 96 -10.83 6.75 -11.60
C ASP A 96 -10.05 6.42 -12.88
N GLY A 97 -10.38 7.06 -14.01
CA GLY A 97 -9.68 6.89 -15.29
C GLY A 97 -8.33 7.60 -15.40
N ASP A 98 -8.02 8.53 -14.50
CA ASP A 98 -6.74 9.27 -14.45
C ASP A 98 -5.70 8.55 -13.59
N LEU A 99 -6.12 7.64 -12.70
CA LEU A 99 -5.24 6.94 -11.76
C LEU A 99 -4.23 6.07 -12.52
N ILE A 100 -2.94 6.30 -12.27
CA ILE A 100 -1.86 5.46 -12.80
C ILE A 100 -1.62 4.29 -11.84
N PRO A 101 -1.85 3.03 -12.23
CA PRO A 101 -1.43 1.89 -11.43
C PRO A 101 0.09 1.84 -11.34
N ILE A 102 0.61 1.84 -10.12
CA ILE A 102 2.03 1.69 -9.82
C ILE A 102 2.22 0.49 -8.91
N SER A 103 3.24 -0.33 -9.19
CA SER A 103 3.57 -1.44 -8.32
C SER A 103 4.13 -0.93 -7.00
N TRP A 104 3.97 -1.72 -5.93
CA TRP A 104 4.57 -1.37 -4.64
C TRP A 104 6.10 -1.22 -4.75
N ASP A 105 6.76 -2.09 -5.52
CA ASP A 105 8.21 -2.04 -5.72
C ASP A 105 8.62 -0.76 -6.46
N ASP A 106 7.90 -0.38 -7.52
CA ASP A 106 8.20 0.84 -8.26
C ASP A 106 8.02 2.08 -7.40
N LEU A 107 6.89 2.19 -6.67
CA LEU A 107 6.65 3.34 -5.80
C LEU A 107 7.71 3.44 -4.68
N ASN A 108 8.13 2.31 -4.12
CA ASN A 108 9.17 2.28 -3.09
C ASN A 108 10.55 2.67 -3.63
N ASN A 109 10.80 2.51 -4.94
CA ASN A 109 12.09 2.81 -5.58
C ASN A 109 12.06 4.04 -6.49
N LEU A 110 11.01 4.87 -6.44
CA LEU A 110 10.91 6.07 -7.28
C LEU A 110 12.10 7.02 -7.07
N PRO A 111 12.64 7.62 -8.15
CA PRO A 111 13.84 8.42 -8.10
C PRO A 111 13.66 9.76 -7.39
N ALA A 112 14.55 10.08 -6.44
CA ALA A 112 14.53 11.34 -5.68
C ALA A 112 15.06 12.56 -6.47
N ASP A 113 15.79 12.35 -7.56
CA ASP A 113 16.28 13.42 -8.45
C ASP A 113 15.22 13.87 -9.47
N ARG A 114 14.07 13.19 -9.53
CA ARG A 114 12.95 13.50 -10.45
C ARG A 114 11.72 14.05 -9.73
N VAL A 115 11.84 14.53 -8.49
CA VAL A 115 10.70 14.95 -7.66
C VAL A 115 9.80 15.96 -8.37
N ASN A 116 10.40 17.01 -8.93
CA ASN A 116 9.67 18.07 -9.63
C ASN A 116 8.97 17.57 -10.91
N ASP A 117 9.41 16.43 -11.45
CA ASP A 117 8.86 15.88 -12.68
C ASP A 117 7.61 15.05 -12.43
N ILE A 118 7.51 14.37 -11.28
CA ILE A 118 6.44 13.38 -11.05
C ILE A 118 5.55 13.66 -9.83
N GLN A 119 5.95 14.54 -8.90
CA GLN A 119 5.10 14.89 -7.77
C GLN A 119 3.76 15.47 -8.25
N GLY A 120 2.67 15.05 -7.59
CA GLY A 120 1.31 15.43 -7.95
C GLY A 120 0.70 14.57 -9.05
N ALA A 121 1.35 13.47 -9.46
CA ALA A 121 0.73 12.44 -10.29
C ALA A 121 -0.35 11.67 -9.52
N PRO A 122 -1.53 11.41 -10.13
CA PRO A 122 -2.54 10.56 -9.53
C PRO A 122 -2.13 9.08 -9.65
N VAL A 123 -2.07 8.37 -8.53
CA VAL A 123 -1.59 6.99 -8.48
C VAL A 123 -2.54 6.07 -7.75
N SER A 124 -2.52 4.79 -8.12
CA SER A 124 -3.10 3.71 -7.34
C SER A 124 -2.05 2.62 -7.10
N VAL A 125 -1.89 2.22 -5.84
CA VAL A 125 -0.88 1.24 -5.42
C VAL A 125 -1.56 0.13 -4.62
N VAL A 126 -1.17 -1.11 -4.90
CA VAL A 126 -1.65 -2.28 -4.17
C VAL A 126 -0.61 -2.73 -3.16
N GLY A 127 -1.03 -3.00 -1.92
CA GLY A 127 -0.18 -3.54 -0.87
C GLY A 127 -0.98 -4.10 0.29
N TYR A 128 -0.31 -4.29 1.43
CA TYR A 128 -0.91 -4.74 2.67
C TYR A 128 -0.69 -3.69 3.75
N LEU A 129 -1.69 -3.44 4.59
CA LEU A 129 -1.47 -2.62 5.78
C LEU A 129 -0.75 -3.43 6.85
N SER A 130 0.36 -2.89 7.34
CA SER A 130 1.12 -3.43 8.46
C SER A 130 1.13 -2.44 9.63
N ILE A 131 1.63 -2.88 10.78
CA ILE A 131 1.88 -2.06 11.98
C ILE A 131 0.60 -1.51 12.64
N ARG A 132 -0.02 -0.45 12.10
CA ARG A 132 -1.21 0.24 12.65
C ARG A 132 -1.77 1.31 11.70
N VAL A 133 -2.94 1.84 12.04
CA VAL A 133 -3.40 3.16 11.60
C VAL A 133 -3.05 4.14 12.71
N LYS A 134 -2.15 5.11 12.46
CA LYS A 134 -1.68 6.06 13.47
C LYS A 134 -2.30 7.43 13.23
N GLN A 135 -3.20 7.87 14.11
CA GLN A 135 -3.64 9.27 14.15
C GLN A 135 -2.51 10.12 14.74
N GLN A 136 -2.13 11.20 14.07
CA GLN A 136 -1.01 12.06 14.53
C GLN A 136 -1.42 13.08 15.60
N THR A 137 -2.01 12.62 16.70
CA THR A 137 -2.45 13.48 17.80
C THR A 137 -1.32 13.83 18.80
N GLY A 138 -0.06 13.56 18.44
CA GLY A 138 1.09 13.75 19.32
C GLY A 138 1.78 15.10 19.10
N ALA A 139 2.17 15.76 20.19
CA ALA A 139 2.92 17.02 20.13
C ALA A 139 4.31 16.82 19.47
N PRO A 140 4.82 17.81 18.70
CA PRO A 140 4.25 19.14 18.48
C PRO A 140 3.15 19.20 17.40
N GLY A 141 2.67 18.09 16.84
CA GLY A 141 1.77 18.09 15.69
C GLY A 141 2.49 18.43 14.38
N GLU A 142 1.81 18.24 13.26
CA GLU A 142 2.38 18.52 11.94
C GLU A 142 2.05 19.93 11.48
N THR A 143 3.04 20.61 10.89
CA THR A 143 2.85 21.99 10.44
C THR A 143 1.76 22.12 9.38
N THR A 144 1.52 21.07 8.56
CA THR A 144 0.44 21.03 7.56
C THR A 144 -0.95 21.21 8.19
N ASN A 145 -1.08 20.77 9.44
CA ASN A 145 -2.28 20.88 10.26
C ASN A 145 -2.11 21.94 11.35
N CYS A 146 -1.21 22.91 11.15
CA CYS A 146 -0.98 24.01 12.08
C CYS A 146 -0.61 23.57 13.51
N ASN A 147 0.04 22.40 13.65
CA ASN A 147 0.38 21.81 14.94
C ASN A 147 -0.83 21.45 15.82
N LEU A 148 -2.02 21.33 15.21
CA LEU A 148 -3.23 20.84 15.85
C LEU A 148 -3.09 19.36 16.22
N LEU A 149 -3.86 18.93 17.22
CA LEU A 149 -3.73 17.60 17.83
C LEU A 149 -5.06 16.85 17.97
N ASN A 150 -6.20 17.48 17.67
CA ASN A 150 -7.47 16.77 17.82
C ASN A 150 -7.65 15.70 16.73
N PRO A 151 -8.37 14.60 17.01
CA PRO A 151 -8.52 13.49 16.06
C PRO A 151 -9.09 13.84 14.68
N ASP A 152 -9.89 14.90 14.58
CA ASP A 152 -10.50 15.47 13.37
C ASP A 152 -9.60 16.49 12.65
N GLU A 153 -8.50 16.90 13.29
CA GLU A 153 -7.58 17.93 12.78
C GLU A 153 -6.26 17.35 12.25
N VAL A 154 -6.05 16.03 12.37
CA VAL A 154 -4.76 15.39 12.06
C VAL A 154 -4.86 14.33 10.97
N ASP A 155 -3.71 14.04 10.37
CA ASP A 155 -3.54 13.00 9.37
C ASP A 155 -3.57 11.60 10.01
N TRP A 156 -3.89 10.59 9.21
CA TRP A 156 -3.77 9.19 9.59
C TRP A 156 -2.64 8.55 8.80
N HIS A 157 -1.59 8.12 9.49
CA HIS A 157 -0.44 7.48 8.85
C HIS A 157 -0.66 5.98 8.86
N MET A 158 -0.56 5.39 7.68
CA MET A 158 -0.76 3.96 7.47
C MET A 158 0.46 3.39 6.76
N TYR A 159 0.84 2.18 7.15
CA TYR A 159 2.10 1.57 6.73
C TYR A 159 1.81 0.51 5.65
N LEU A 160 1.94 0.92 4.38
CA LEU A 160 1.69 0.05 3.24
C LEU A 160 2.96 -0.72 2.88
N THR A 161 2.90 -2.03 3.01
CA THR A 161 4.05 -2.94 2.81
C THR A 161 3.75 -3.98 1.72
N LYS A 162 4.80 -4.57 1.15
CA LYS A 162 4.69 -5.59 0.09
C LYS A 162 3.94 -6.86 0.52
N GLY A 163 4.01 -7.17 1.81
CA GLY A 163 3.28 -8.27 2.47
C GLY A 163 2.77 -7.82 3.84
N PRO A 164 1.89 -8.59 4.49
CA PRO A 164 1.40 -8.23 5.82
C PRO A 164 2.45 -8.51 6.91
N ARG A 165 2.31 -7.84 8.06
CA ARG A 165 3.22 -8.00 9.22
C ARG A 165 4.68 -7.71 8.89
N GLN A 166 4.94 -6.85 7.93
CA GLN A 166 6.28 -6.41 7.56
C GLN A 166 6.76 -5.30 8.51
N PRO A 167 8.07 -5.17 8.74
CA PRO A 167 8.63 -4.15 9.61
C PRO A 167 8.42 -2.73 9.06
N ILE A 168 8.42 -1.75 9.95
CA ILE A 168 8.15 -0.34 9.62
C ILE A 168 9.15 0.23 8.59
N ASN A 169 10.41 -0.21 8.63
CA ASN A 169 11.47 0.29 7.77
C ASN A 169 11.35 -0.13 6.30
N THR A 170 10.39 -0.99 5.95
CA THR A 170 10.07 -1.31 4.55
C THR A 170 8.83 -0.58 4.08
N ALA A 171 8.06 0.09 4.95
CA ALA A 171 6.76 0.63 4.60
C ALA A 171 6.85 1.89 3.73
N ILE A 172 5.98 1.95 2.72
CA ILE A 172 5.53 3.21 2.14
C ILE A 172 4.48 3.78 3.09
N ILE A 173 4.61 5.06 3.45
CA ILE A 173 3.59 5.73 4.24
C ILE A 173 2.52 6.26 3.29
N VAL A 174 1.27 5.97 3.61
CA VAL A 174 0.10 6.49 2.89
C VAL A 174 -0.81 7.16 3.90
N GLU A 175 -1.32 8.34 3.54
CA GLU A 175 -1.89 9.27 4.51
C GLU A 175 -3.22 9.86 4.03
N THR A 176 -4.22 9.83 4.91
CA THR A 176 -5.42 10.65 4.74
C THR A 176 -5.18 12.02 5.36
N THR A 177 -5.74 13.08 4.77
CA THR A 177 -5.74 14.43 5.37
C THR A 177 -7.10 14.77 6.02
N PRO A 178 -7.16 15.54 7.13
CA PRO A 178 -8.42 15.97 7.74
C PRO A 178 -9.30 16.79 6.80
N ARG A 179 -8.76 17.31 5.69
CA ARG A 179 -9.53 18.06 4.68
C ARG A 179 -10.30 17.17 3.70
N VAL A 180 -9.84 15.93 3.48
CA VAL A 180 -10.47 14.95 2.58
C VAL A 180 -11.37 14.00 3.35
N ARG A 181 -10.97 13.60 4.57
CA ARG A 181 -11.73 12.64 5.40
C ARG A 181 -13.23 12.94 5.56
N PRO A 182 -13.70 14.20 5.70
CA PRO A 182 -15.14 14.50 5.82
C PRO A 182 -15.98 14.09 4.61
N ASN A 183 -15.37 13.90 3.43
CA ASN A 183 -16.07 13.40 2.23
C ASN A 183 -16.25 11.88 2.23
N HIS A 184 -15.65 11.18 3.19
CA HIS A 184 -15.63 9.73 3.28
C HIS A 184 -16.27 9.23 4.57
N LYS A 185 -16.73 7.98 4.56
CA LYS A 185 -17.25 7.29 5.75
C LYS A 185 -16.17 6.53 6.52
N TRP A 186 -14.90 6.71 6.16
CA TRP A 186 -13.79 6.00 6.78
C TRP A 186 -13.72 6.29 8.28
N THR A 187 -13.46 5.25 9.05
CA THR A 187 -13.07 5.35 10.45
C THR A 187 -11.73 4.65 10.64
N THR A 188 -10.97 5.04 11.67
CA THR A 188 -9.72 4.34 11.98
C THR A 188 -9.97 2.87 12.29
N GLN A 189 -11.12 2.52 12.88
CA GLN A 189 -11.52 1.14 13.15
C GLN A 189 -11.77 0.36 11.86
N MET A 190 -12.48 0.93 10.88
CA MET A 190 -12.70 0.29 9.58
C MET A 190 -11.40 -0.07 8.88
N VAL A 191 -10.44 0.88 8.85
CA VAL A 191 -9.15 0.65 8.19
C VAL A 191 -8.26 -0.28 9.02
N ALA A 192 -8.26 -0.13 10.35
CA ALA A 192 -7.46 -0.96 11.26
C ALA A 192 -7.86 -2.44 11.23
N ALA A 193 -9.10 -2.77 10.83
CA ALA A 193 -9.54 -4.15 10.63
C ALA A 193 -8.68 -4.92 9.60
N TYR A 194 -7.97 -4.22 8.71
CA TYR A 194 -7.11 -4.82 7.69
C TYR A 194 -5.63 -4.80 8.05
N VAL A 195 -5.24 -4.17 9.16
CA VAL A 195 -3.85 -4.16 9.61
C VAL A 195 -3.41 -5.58 9.93
N ASN A 196 -2.25 -5.96 9.40
CA ASN A 196 -1.63 -7.28 9.53
C ASN A 196 -2.48 -8.43 8.98
N GLN A 197 -3.51 -8.16 8.17
CA GLN A 197 -4.33 -9.20 7.55
C GLN A 197 -3.75 -9.65 6.22
N MET A 198 -4.04 -10.90 5.84
CA MET A 198 -3.75 -11.42 4.49
C MET A 198 -4.80 -10.89 3.48
N LYS A 199 -5.00 -9.57 3.45
CA LYS A 199 -5.90 -8.89 2.52
C LYS A 199 -5.16 -7.72 1.89
N GLN A 200 -5.22 -7.64 0.57
CA GLN A 200 -4.66 -6.52 -0.16
C GLN A 200 -5.62 -5.33 -0.11
N LEU A 201 -5.04 -4.14 0.00
CA LEU A 201 -5.73 -2.89 -0.23
C LEU A 201 -5.14 -2.24 -1.48
N ARG A 202 -5.99 -1.56 -2.24
CA ARG A 202 -5.58 -0.59 -3.24
C ARG A 202 -5.80 0.78 -2.65
N ILE A 203 -4.72 1.54 -2.56
CA ILE A 203 -4.70 2.90 -2.05
C ILE A 203 -4.52 3.83 -3.24
N SER A 204 -5.46 4.75 -3.42
CA SER A 204 -5.41 5.73 -4.51
C SER A 204 -5.39 7.15 -3.97
N GLY A 205 -4.70 8.03 -4.68
CA GLY A 205 -4.55 9.43 -4.29
C GLY A 205 -3.44 10.11 -5.08
N TRP A 206 -2.78 11.07 -4.45
CA TRP A 206 -1.72 11.85 -5.07
C TRP A 206 -0.33 11.38 -4.65
N LEU A 207 0.56 11.21 -5.62
CA LEU A 207 1.97 10.94 -5.37
C LEU A 207 2.63 12.19 -4.77
N MET A 208 3.21 12.04 -3.57
CA MET A 208 3.83 13.13 -2.84
C MET A 208 5.23 12.75 -2.36
N TYR A 209 6.16 13.69 -2.38
CA TYR A 209 7.51 13.53 -1.86
C TYR A 209 7.66 14.26 -0.53
N ASP A 210 7.62 13.52 0.59
CA ASP A 210 7.82 14.11 1.91
C ASP A 210 9.30 14.19 2.28
N PHE A 211 9.94 15.28 1.85
CA PHE A 211 11.36 15.49 2.08
C PHE A 211 11.74 15.62 3.56
N GLN A 212 10.79 15.81 4.48
CA GLN A 212 11.09 15.94 5.91
C GLN A 212 11.57 14.62 6.51
N HIS A 213 11.32 13.50 5.84
CA HIS A 213 11.59 12.17 6.35
C HIS A 213 12.80 11.48 5.70
N LEU A 214 13.66 12.25 5.02
CA LEU A 214 14.86 11.71 4.35
C LEU A 214 15.82 11.02 5.33
N ASP A 215 15.98 11.55 6.54
CA ASP A 215 16.89 11.05 7.56
C ASP A 215 16.41 9.77 8.26
N VAL A 216 15.14 9.39 8.06
CA VAL A 216 14.53 8.22 8.69
C VAL A 216 14.24 7.07 7.72
N VAL A 217 14.60 7.21 6.44
CA VAL A 217 14.53 6.12 5.44
C VAL A 217 15.44 4.97 5.87
N GLY A 218 14.93 3.74 5.78
CA GLY A 218 15.59 2.52 6.25
C GLY A 218 15.47 2.27 7.76
N ARG A 219 14.92 3.22 8.52
CA ARG A 219 14.65 3.10 9.97
C ARG A 219 13.16 3.10 10.28
N ASP A 220 12.44 4.13 9.85
CA ASP A 220 11.02 4.33 10.15
C ASP A 220 10.12 4.19 8.90
N ARG A 221 10.72 4.05 7.71
CA ARG A 221 10.02 3.92 6.41
C ARG A 221 10.96 3.41 5.32
N GLY A 222 10.41 2.85 4.24
CA GLY A 222 11.16 2.35 3.08
C GLY A 222 11.52 3.42 2.06
N THR A 223 10.72 4.49 1.96
CA THR A 223 10.91 5.59 1.02
C THR A 223 10.26 6.88 1.56
N VAL A 224 10.66 8.04 1.04
CA VAL A 224 10.01 9.34 1.28
C VAL A 224 8.85 9.62 0.33
N TRP A 225 8.65 8.79 -0.68
CA TRP A 225 7.45 8.84 -1.52
C TRP A 225 6.23 8.33 -0.76
N GLU A 226 5.11 9.00 -0.94
CA GLU A 226 3.84 8.73 -0.28
C GLU A 226 2.68 8.76 -1.28
N VAL A 227 1.56 8.16 -0.88
CA VAL A 227 0.25 8.54 -1.42
C VAL A 227 -0.39 9.46 -0.38
N HIS A 228 -0.37 10.77 -0.64
CA HIS A 228 -0.91 11.80 0.23
C HIS A 228 -1.45 12.98 -0.63
N PRO A 229 -2.73 13.36 -0.47
CA PRO A 229 -3.73 12.66 0.33
C PRO A 229 -4.27 11.43 -0.41
N ILE A 230 -4.67 10.42 0.37
CA ILE A 230 -5.50 9.32 -0.10
C ILE A 230 -6.91 9.85 -0.40
N THR A 231 -7.46 9.44 -1.55
CA THR A 231 -8.82 9.77 -2.01
C THR A 231 -9.69 8.54 -2.24
N LYS A 232 -9.12 7.34 -2.25
CA LYS A 232 -9.86 6.08 -2.36
C LYS A 232 -9.13 4.94 -1.66
N ILE A 233 -9.88 4.10 -0.95
CA ILE A 233 -9.38 2.87 -0.35
C ILE A 233 -10.27 1.72 -0.83
N GLU A 234 -9.69 0.76 -1.53
CA GLU A 234 -10.40 -0.44 -1.98
C GLU A 234 -9.78 -1.67 -1.33
N VAL A 235 -10.60 -2.69 -1.06
CA VAL A 235 -10.19 -3.96 -0.48
C VAL A 235 -10.43 -5.07 -1.50
N GLN A 236 -9.45 -5.96 -1.63
CA GLN A 236 -9.61 -7.13 -2.48
C GLN A 236 -10.44 -8.22 -1.78
N ASP A 237 -11.46 -8.75 -2.47
CA ASP A 237 -12.19 -9.93 -2.05
C ASP A 237 -11.44 -11.24 -2.39
N GLN A 238 -12.02 -12.38 -2.01
CA GLN A 238 -11.40 -13.70 -2.28
C GLN A 238 -11.40 -14.09 -3.76
N ALA A 239 -12.27 -13.49 -4.57
CA ALA A 239 -12.34 -13.72 -6.01
C ALA A 239 -11.41 -12.77 -6.79
N GLY A 240 -10.74 -11.84 -6.11
CA GLY A 240 -9.82 -10.87 -6.68
C GLY A 240 -10.47 -9.55 -7.09
N ASN A 241 -11.76 -9.36 -6.83
CA ASN A 241 -12.46 -8.12 -7.13
C ASN A 241 -12.14 -7.04 -6.09
N TRP A 242 -12.25 -5.79 -6.50
CA TRP A 242 -12.01 -4.63 -5.65
C TRP A 242 -13.34 -4.01 -5.24
N ALA A 243 -13.55 -3.86 -3.94
CA ALA A 243 -14.69 -3.14 -3.38
C ALA A 243 -14.18 -1.88 -2.67
N ASN A 244 -14.85 -0.75 -2.86
CA ASN A 244 -14.55 0.45 -2.08
C ASN A 244 -14.85 0.16 -0.59
N LEU A 245 -13.92 0.52 0.30
CA LEU A 245 -13.99 0.23 1.74
C LEU A 245 -15.23 0.84 2.41
N GLU A 246 -15.79 1.92 1.84
CA GLU A 246 -16.92 2.66 2.41
C GLU A 246 -18.27 2.40 1.72
N GLN A 247 -18.34 1.40 0.82
CA GLN A 247 -19.58 0.93 0.20
C GLN A 247 -20.30 -0.12 1.05
#